data_AF-A0A661BQ39-F1
#
_entry.id   AF-A0A661BQ39-F1
#
_cell.length_a   1.000
_cell.length_b   1.000
_cell.length_c   1.000
_cell.angle_alpha   90.00
_cell.angle_beta   90.00
_cell.angle_gamma   90.00
#
_symmetry.space_group_name_H-M   'P 1'
#
loop_
_entity.id
_entity.type
_entity.pdbx_description
1 polymer ?
#
loop_
_entity_poly.entity_id
_entity_poly.type
_entity_poly.pdbx_seq_one_letter_code
_entity_poly.pdbx_strand_id
1 'polypeptide(L)'
;MILAGQNNLIDQFSYRSSQPLASRVVARSHLQATTLDGMKTYLAHHLAIAGIEHNLFDQTALTAIHQGSGGLFRKANHLARGSLIAAAAKQQSMVAAEHVQLAATELI
;
A
#
# COMPACT_ATOMS: atom_id res chain seq x y z
N MET A 1 -18.28 -6.59 16.28
CA MET A 1 -18.36 -5.44 15.34
C MET A 1 -16.96 -4.85 15.22
N ILE A 2 -16.55 -4.45 14.02
CA ILE A 2 -15.26 -3.79 13.76
C ILE A 2 -15.56 -2.38 13.27
N LEU A 3 -15.00 -1.38 13.93
CA LEU A 3 -15.05 0.02 13.52
C LEU A 3 -13.69 0.39 12.89
N ALA A 4 -13.70 0.88 11.65
CA ALA A 4 -12.50 1.31 10.94
C ALA A 4 -12.73 2.70 10.35
N GLY A 5 -11.70 3.54 10.39
CA GLY A 5 -11.76 4.92 9.90
C GLY A 5 -10.39 5.58 9.91
N GLN A 6 -10.33 6.83 9.45
CA GLN A 6 -9.12 7.64 9.46
C GLN A 6 -8.81 8.16 10.88
N ASN A 7 -7.63 8.74 11.10
CA ASN A 7 -7.20 9.24 12.41
C ASN A 7 -8.22 10.18 13.08
N ASN A 8 -8.95 11.00 12.29
CA ASN A 8 -10.03 11.87 12.77
C ASN A 8 -11.15 11.12 13.51
N LEU A 9 -11.29 9.80 13.30
CA LEU A 9 -12.24 8.97 14.03
C LEU A 9 -11.90 8.93 15.53
N ILE A 10 -10.61 8.89 15.87
CA ILE A 10 -10.13 8.89 17.27
C ILE A 10 -10.44 10.23 17.93
N ASP A 11 -10.31 11.33 17.20
CA ASP A 11 -10.65 12.68 17.69
C ASP A 11 -12.15 12.80 17.95
N GLN A 12 -12.99 12.25 17.05
CA GLN A 12 -14.44 12.21 17.24
C GLN A 12 -14.87 11.35 18.44
N PHE A 13 -14.10 10.30 18.79
CA PHE A 13 -14.33 9.51 20.00
C PHE A 13 -13.89 10.20 21.30
N SER A 14 -13.16 11.32 21.20
CA SER A 14 -12.74 12.12 22.36
C SER A 14 -13.79 13.16 22.79
N TYR A 15 -14.84 13.37 22.00
CA TYR A 15 -15.96 14.26 22.35
C TYR A 15 -16.90 13.62 23.39
N ARG A 16 -17.47 14.44 24.29
CA ARG A 16 -18.38 13.95 25.36
C ARG A 16 -19.62 13.21 24.83
N SER A 17 -20.09 13.55 23.63
CA SER A 17 -21.27 12.92 23.03
C SER A 17 -21.04 11.46 22.59
N SER A 18 -19.78 11.07 22.34
CA SER A 18 -19.40 9.74 21.85
C SER A 18 -18.85 8.82 22.94
N GLN A 19 -18.73 9.30 24.19
CA GLN A 19 -18.25 8.53 25.35
C GLN A 19 -18.96 7.18 25.59
N PRO A 20 -20.30 7.06 25.47
CA PRO A 20 -20.98 5.77 25.67
C PRO A 20 -20.62 4.71 24.63
N LEU A 21 -20.22 5.13 23.43
CA LEU A 21 -19.78 4.24 22.36
C LEU A 21 -18.27 3.95 22.50
N ALA A 22 -17.48 4.96 22.83
CA ALA A 22 -16.03 4.85 23.05
C ALA A 22 -15.68 3.85 24.18
N SER A 23 -16.48 3.82 25.25
CA SER A 23 -16.29 2.90 26.39
C SER A 23 -16.53 1.43 26.04
N ARG A 24 -17.17 1.14 24.91
CA ARG A 24 -17.42 -0.23 24.41
C ARG A 24 -16.35 -0.71 23.43
N VAL A 25 -15.35 0.11 23.11
CA VAL A 25 -14.24 -0.26 22.22
C VAL A 25 -13.14 -0.93 23.04
N VAL A 26 -13.03 -2.25 22.93
CA VAL A 26 -12.10 -3.07 23.73
C VAL A 26 -10.68 -3.07 23.17
N ALA A 27 -10.52 -2.87 21.86
CA ALA A 27 -9.22 -2.88 21.19
C ALA A 27 -9.12 -1.73 20.19
N ARG A 28 -7.97 -1.07 20.17
CA ARG A 28 -7.61 -0.03 19.20
C ARG A 28 -6.30 -0.46 18.55
N SER A 29 -6.28 -0.49 17.22
CA SER A 29 -5.06 -0.79 16.46
C SER A 29 -4.90 0.24 15.36
N HIS A 30 -3.67 0.68 15.15
CA HIS A 30 -3.30 1.57 14.05
C HIS A 30 -2.53 0.76 13.01
N LEU A 31 -2.97 0.81 11.76
CA LEU A 31 -2.26 0.13 10.68
C LEU A 31 -0.99 0.93 10.35
N GLN A 32 0.15 0.45 10.83
CA GLN A 32 1.44 1.07 10.57
C GLN A 32 1.91 0.80 9.14
N ALA A 33 2.83 1.65 8.67
CA ALA A 33 3.56 1.40 7.45
C ALA A 33 4.27 0.04 7.50
N THR A 34 4.17 -0.74 6.43
CA THR A 34 4.86 -2.03 6.36
C THR A 34 6.37 -1.83 6.18
N THR A 35 7.15 -2.84 6.58
CA THR A 35 8.56 -2.94 6.25
C THR A 35 8.75 -3.27 4.77
N LEU A 36 9.97 -3.11 4.26
CA LEU A 36 10.31 -3.50 2.89
C LEU A 36 10.01 -4.99 2.64
N ASP A 37 10.32 -5.86 3.60
CA ASP A 37 10.07 -7.31 3.48
C ASP A 37 8.57 -7.63 3.43
N GLY A 38 7.78 -6.96 4.28
CA GLY A 38 6.32 -7.04 4.22
C GLY A 38 5.77 -6.50 2.90
N MET A 39 6.39 -5.48 2.30
CA MET A 39 6.03 -4.98 0.98
C MET A 39 6.31 -6.00 -0.13
N LYS A 40 7.45 -6.71 -0.06
CA LYS A 40 7.77 -7.79 -1.01
C LYS A 40 6.72 -8.90 -0.94
N THR A 41 6.42 -9.36 0.27
CA THR A 41 5.41 -10.39 0.51
C THR A 41 4.04 -9.95 0.02
N TYR A 42 3.67 -8.70 0.30
CA TYR A 42 2.41 -8.12 -0.15
C TYR A 42 2.29 -8.10 -1.68
N LEU A 43 3.30 -7.60 -2.39
CA LEU A 43 3.29 -7.56 -3.85
C LEU A 43 3.32 -8.95 -4.48
N ALA A 44 4.13 -9.87 -3.94
CA ALA A 44 4.16 -11.26 -4.39
C ALA A 44 2.80 -11.95 -4.21
N HIS A 45 2.13 -11.74 -3.08
CA HIS A 45 0.79 -12.25 -2.84
C HIS A 45 -0.22 -11.68 -3.86
N HIS A 46 -0.14 -10.39 -4.16
CA HIS A 46 -0.99 -9.76 -5.19
C HIS A 46 -0.74 -10.31 -6.60
N LEU A 47 0.52 -10.60 -6.95
CA LEU A 47 0.87 -11.27 -8.21
C LEU A 47 0.32 -12.70 -8.26
N ALA A 48 0.41 -13.44 -7.16
CA ALA A 48 -0.12 -14.80 -7.07
C ALA A 48 -1.65 -14.84 -7.25
N ILE A 49 -2.39 -13.86 -6.70
CA ILE A 49 -3.84 -13.72 -6.95
C ILE A 49 -4.14 -13.51 -8.44
N ALA A 50 -3.27 -12.80 -9.15
CA ALA A 50 -3.39 -12.59 -10.59
C ALA A 50 -2.95 -13.81 -11.42
N GLY A 51 -2.55 -14.92 -10.79
CA GLY A 51 -2.08 -16.14 -11.46
C GLY A 51 -0.62 -16.07 -11.91
N ILE A 52 0.15 -15.12 -11.39
CA ILE A 52 1.57 -14.93 -11.76
C ILE A 52 2.44 -15.55 -10.67
N GLU A 53 3.18 -16.60 -11.02
CA GLU A 53 4.00 -17.37 -10.08
C GLU A 53 5.42 -16.79 -9.91
N HIS A 54 5.84 -15.89 -10.79
CA HIS A 54 7.15 -15.25 -10.73
C HIS A 54 7.04 -13.76 -10.39
N ASN A 55 8.09 -13.21 -9.80
CA ASN A 55 8.12 -11.81 -9.47
C ASN A 55 8.30 -10.96 -10.74
N LEU A 56 7.44 -9.96 -10.93
CA LEU A 56 7.55 -8.99 -12.02
C LEU A 56 8.33 -7.74 -11.62
N PHE A 57 8.66 -7.59 -10.34
CA PHE A 57 9.36 -6.41 -9.82
C PHE A 57 10.80 -6.76 -9.47
N ASP A 58 11.77 -6.01 -10.02
CA ASP A 58 13.14 -6.13 -9.59
C ASP A 58 13.35 -5.53 -8.18
N GLN A 59 14.52 -5.77 -7.60
CA GLN A 59 14.84 -5.30 -6.24
C GLN A 59 14.83 -3.76 -6.12
N THR A 60 15.12 -3.04 -7.21
CA THR A 60 15.11 -1.58 -7.24
C THR A 60 13.68 -1.04 -7.26
N ALA A 61 12.77 -1.66 -8.01
CA ALA A 61 11.35 -1.34 -8.07
C ALA A 61 10.65 -1.61 -6.74
N LEU A 62 10.94 -2.74 -6.09
CA LEU A 62 10.41 -3.04 -4.75
C LEU A 62 10.78 -1.95 -3.73
N THR A 63 12.04 -1.51 -3.78
CA THR A 63 12.54 -0.44 -2.90
C THR A 63 11.88 0.89 -3.24
N ALA A 64 11.77 1.23 -4.52
CA ALA A 64 11.12 2.46 -4.98
C ALA A 64 9.62 2.50 -4.62
N ILE A 65 8.90 1.38 -4.73
CA ILE A 65 7.49 1.28 -4.34
C ILE A 65 7.34 1.45 -2.82
N HIS A 66 8.20 0.81 -2.03
CA HIS A 66 8.19 0.95 -0.58
C HIS A 66 8.42 2.40 -0.13
N GLN A 67 9.45 3.04 -0.69
CA GLN A 67 9.78 4.44 -0.40
C GLN A 67 8.69 5.40 -0.89
N GLY A 68 8.24 5.27 -2.15
CA GLY A 68 7.20 6.13 -2.73
C GLY A 68 5.83 5.99 -2.07
N SER A 69 5.53 4.81 -1.52
CA SER A 69 4.28 4.59 -0.77
C SER A 69 4.37 4.97 0.70
N GLY A 70 5.58 5.13 1.25
CA GLY A 70 5.82 5.25 2.70
C GLY A 70 5.36 4.00 3.46
N GLY A 71 5.41 2.82 2.84
CA GLY A 71 4.92 1.56 3.41
C GLY A 71 3.41 1.44 3.51
N LEU A 72 2.62 2.34 2.90
CA LEU A 72 1.16 2.25 2.89
C LEU A 72 0.67 1.40 1.71
N PHE A 73 0.00 0.28 2.00
CA PHE A 73 -0.45 -0.69 0.99
C PHE A 73 -1.28 -0.08 -0.15
N ARG A 74 -2.20 0.85 0.15
CA ARG A 74 -3.02 1.50 -0.88
C ARG A 74 -2.16 2.29 -1.88
N LYS A 75 -1.22 3.11 -1.38
CA LYS A 75 -0.31 3.86 -2.25
C LYS A 75 0.63 2.93 -3.02
N ALA A 76 1.13 1.89 -2.35
CA ALA A 76 1.97 0.89 -2.98
C ALA A 76 1.27 0.18 -4.14
N ASN A 77 -0.02 -0.14 -3.98
CA ASN A 77 -0.80 -0.78 -5.04
C ASN A 77 -1.00 0.15 -6.25
N HIS A 78 -1.26 1.44 -6.03
CA HIS A 78 -1.34 2.42 -7.11
C HIS A 78 0.00 2.53 -7.87
N LEU A 79 1.11 2.65 -7.14
CA LEU A 79 2.45 2.69 -7.73
C LEU A 79 2.76 1.41 -8.50
N ALA A 80 2.53 0.23 -7.91
CA ALA A 80 2.79 -1.06 -8.53
C ALA A 80 2.01 -1.23 -9.84
N ARG A 81 0.71 -0.91 -9.83
CA ARG A 81 -0.14 -0.98 -11.02
C ARG A 81 0.31 0.00 -12.11
N GLY A 82 0.61 1.24 -11.75
CA GLY A 82 1.14 2.22 -12.70
C GLY A 82 2.48 1.79 -13.29
N SER A 83 3.34 1.19 -12.45
CA SER A 83 4.66 0.72 -12.88
C SER A 83 4.57 -0.47 -13.84
N LEU A 84 3.60 -1.36 -13.63
CA LEU A 84 3.31 -2.46 -14.55
C LEU A 84 2.83 -1.95 -15.92
N ILE A 85 1.97 -0.92 -15.92
CA ILE A 85 1.50 -0.27 -17.16
C ILE A 85 2.67 0.40 -17.88
N ALA A 86 3.51 1.13 -17.15
CA ALA A 86 4.71 1.78 -17.70
C ALA A 86 5.71 0.77 -18.28
N ALA A 87 5.96 -0.35 -17.61
CA ALA A 87 6.82 -1.42 -18.12
C ALA A 87 6.22 -2.08 -19.37
N ALA A 88 4.91 -2.33 -19.38
CA ALA A 88 4.21 -2.88 -20.53
C ALA A 88 4.25 -1.94 -21.75
N ALA A 89 4.12 -0.62 -21.53
CA ALA A 89 4.24 0.38 -22.59
C ALA A 89 5.64 0.40 -23.23
N LYS A 90 6.69 0.05 -22.46
CA LYS A 90 8.06 -0.12 -22.96
C LYS A 90 8.39 -1.54 -23.43
N GLN A 91 7.41 -2.44 -23.49
CA GLN A 91 7.58 -3.86 -23.81
C GLN A 91 8.61 -4.59 -22.92
N GLN A 92 8.74 -4.16 -21.66
CA GLN A 92 9.63 -4.80 -20.70
C GLN A 92 8.89 -5.85 -19.87
N SER A 93 9.53 -6.99 -19.66
CA SER A 93 8.98 -8.10 -18.87
C SER A 93 9.15 -7.91 -17.35
N MET A 94 10.06 -7.04 -16.93
CA MET A 94 10.30 -6.70 -15.52
C MET A 94 10.14 -5.21 -15.28
N VAL A 95 9.56 -4.88 -14.12
CA VAL A 95 9.43 -3.54 -13.60
C VAL A 95 10.72 -3.18 -12.86
N ALA A 96 11.44 -2.19 -13.38
CA ALA A 96 12.54 -1.49 -12.72
C ALA A 96 12.11 -0.16 -12.07
N ALA A 97 12.97 0.43 -11.23
CA ALA A 97 12.71 1.68 -10.50
C ALA A 97 12.28 2.86 -11.39
N GLU A 98 12.74 2.94 -12.64
CA GLU A 98 12.34 3.98 -13.60
C GLU A 98 10.83 3.99 -13.90
N HIS A 99 10.21 2.82 -13.97
CA HIS A 99 8.76 2.70 -14.19
C HIS A 99 7.98 3.17 -12.96
N VAL A 100 8.54 2.93 -11.77
CA VAL A 100 7.96 3.38 -10.51
C VAL A 100 8.02 4.90 -10.40
N GLN A 101 9.13 5.50 -10.82
CA GLN A 101 9.25 6.96 -10.89
C GLN A 101 8.26 7.55 -11.90
N LEU A 102 8.14 6.96 -13.09
CA LEU A 102 7.16 7.39 -14.07
C LEU A 102 5.73 7.33 -13.51
N ALA A 103 5.36 6.19 -12.91
CA ALA A 103 4.06 5.99 -12.27
C ALA A 103 3.81 6.97 -11.11
N ALA A 104 4.84 7.33 -10.34
CA ALA A 104 4.73 8.31 -9.28
C ALA A 104 4.44 9.72 -9.80
N THR A 105 4.88 10.03 -11.03
CA THR A 105 4.68 11.35 -11.65
C THR A 105 3.27 11.49 -12.23
N GLU A 106 2.65 10.40 -12.67
CA GLU A 106 1.29 10.37 -13.23
C GLU A 106 0.17 10.31 -12.17
N LEU A 107 0.51 10.02 -10.91
CA LEU A 107 -0.43 9.91 -9.78
C LEU A 107 -0.59 11.19 -8.95
N ILE A 108 0.15 12.26 -9.29
CA ILE A 108 0.05 13.60 -8.68
C ILE A 108 -0.77 14.50 -9.62
#